data_AF-A0A7K2ML60-F1
#
_entry.id   AF-A0A7K2ML60-F1
#
_cell.length_a   1.000
_cell.length_b   1.000
_cell.length_c   1.000
_cell.angle_alpha   90.00
_cell.angle_beta   90.00
_cell.angle_gamma   90.00
#
_symmetry.space_group_name_H-M   'P 1'
#
loop_
_entity.id
_entity.type
_entity.pdbx_description
1 polymer ?
#
loop_
_entity_poly.entity_id
_entity_poly.type
_entity_poly.pdbx_seq_one_letter_code
_entity_poly.pdbx_strand_id
1 'polypeptide(L)'
;MRSGDPRAGEWRSRRTAAPEPQKGMNTVTRPRILVVGAGFAGVECVRRLERRLSPNEAEITLVTPFSYQLYLPLLPHVAAGVLTPQSIALSLRRSSKYRTRIIPGGAIGVDLKAKVCVVRTITDRIVNEPYDYIVLAPGSITRTFDIPGLTDHAFGMKTLAEAAYIRDHVISQLDLADASEDPVERASRLQFVVVGGGYAGTETAACLQR
;
A
#
# COMPACT_ATOMS: atom_id res chain seq x y z
N MET A 1 -48.91 27.94 68.81
CA MET A 1 -48.58 26.69 68.10
C MET A 1 -47.15 26.80 67.61
N ARG A 2 -46.26 25.93 68.14
CA ARG A 2 -44.97 25.41 67.61
C ARG A 2 -44.04 26.36 66.83
N SER A 3 -42.74 26.45 67.02
CA SER A 3 -41.73 25.94 67.96
C SER A 3 -40.40 26.49 67.41
N GLY A 4 -39.54 27.10 68.24
CA GLY A 4 -38.21 27.52 67.80
C GLY A 4 -37.20 26.36 67.77
N ASP A 5 -36.14 26.49 66.98
CA ASP A 5 -34.77 26.13 67.40
C ASP A 5 -33.76 26.99 66.60
N PRO A 6 -32.73 27.56 67.24
CA PRO A 6 -31.72 28.42 66.64
C PRO A 6 -30.50 27.62 66.18
N ARG A 7 -29.75 28.14 65.21
CA ARG A 7 -28.29 27.98 65.11
C ARG A 7 -27.76 28.76 63.91
N ALA A 8 -27.38 30.00 64.17
CA ALA A 8 -26.30 30.66 63.46
C ALA A 8 -24.99 29.95 63.84
N GLY A 9 -24.19 29.55 62.85
CA GLY A 9 -22.90 28.91 63.09
C GLY A 9 -22.19 28.47 61.80
N GLU A 10 -21.10 29.18 61.51
CA GLU A 10 -19.89 28.69 60.82
C GLU A 10 -19.96 28.30 59.34
N TRP A 11 -19.84 29.30 58.46
CA TRP A 11 -19.29 29.12 57.11
C TRP A 11 -17.76 29.04 57.17
N ARG A 12 -17.20 27.88 57.56
CA ARG A 12 -15.77 27.59 57.45
C ARG A 12 -15.45 26.95 56.10
N SER A 13 -14.54 27.58 55.37
CA SER A 13 -14.02 27.16 54.07
C SER A 13 -13.54 25.70 54.06
N ARG A 14 -14.26 24.80 53.39
CA ARG A 14 -13.68 23.52 52.96
C ARG A 14 -12.85 23.78 51.71
N ARG A 15 -11.55 24.03 51.88
CA ARG A 15 -10.56 23.81 50.83
C ARG A 15 -10.57 22.32 50.52
N THR A 16 -11.11 21.95 49.36
CA THR A 16 -10.93 20.62 48.77
C THR A 16 -9.44 20.44 48.51
N ALA A 17 -8.83 19.43 49.16
CA ALA A 17 -7.47 19.03 48.87
C ALA A 17 -7.39 18.56 47.41
N ALA A 18 -6.37 19.01 46.68
CA ALA A 18 -6.08 18.52 45.35
C ALA A 18 -5.80 17.00 45.40
N PRO A 19 -6.28 16.21 44.42
CA PRO A 19 -5.95 14.79 44.36
C PRO A 19 -4.43 14.61 44.23
N GLU A 20 -3.87 13.70 45.02
CA GLU A 20 -2.46 13.32 44.96
C GLU A 20 -2.10 12.82 43.56
N PRO A 21 -0.92 13.14 43.02
CA PRO A 21 -0.47 12.63 41.75
C PRO A 21 -0.34 11.10 41.82
N GLN A 22 -1.24 10.41 41.13
CA GLN A 22 -1.18 8.97 40.94
C GLN A 22 0.17 8.61 40.31
N LYS A 23 1.00 7.93 41.11
CA LYS A 23 2.30 7.39 40.75
C LYS A 23 2.14 6.61 39.43
N GLY A 24 2.70 7.15 38.36
CA GLY A 24 2.52 6.65 37.00
C GLY A 24 2.83 5.16 36.91
N MET A 25 1.82 4.36 36.52
CA MET A 25 2.07 3.06 35.94
C MET A 25 3.01 3.29 34.74
N ASN A 26 4.24 2.82 34.84
CA ASN A 26 5.14 2.69 33.69
C ASN A 26 4.50 1.66 32.74
N THR A 27 3.50 2.07 31.96
CA THR A 27 3.08 1.32 30.79
C THR A 27 4.26 1.38 29.84
N VAL A 28 5.02 0.30 29.75
CA VAL A 28 6.06 0.16 28.73
C VAL A 28 5.34 0.23 27.39
N THR A 29 5.31 1.41 26.77
CA THR A 29 4.71 1.61 25.46
C THR A 29 5.59 0.86 24.46
N ARG A 30 5.05 -0.18 23.83
CA ARG A 30 5.75 -0.96 22.82
C ARG A 30 6.15 -0.03 21.66
N PRO A 31 7.42 -0.06 21.20
CA PRO A 31 7.84 0.67 20.02
C PRO A 31 6.94 0.38 18.81
N ARG A 32 6.55 1.44 18.09
CA ARG A 32 5.73 1.38 16.88
C ARG A 32 6.62 1.45 15.65
N ILE A 33 6.60 0.40 14.85
CA ILE A 33 7.33 0.30 13.59
C ILE A 33 6.33 0.39 12.44
N LEU A 34 6.43 1.48 11.69
CA LEU A 34 5.58 1.73 10.52
C LEU A 34 6.35 1.42 9.24
N VAL A 35 5.83 0.50 8.42
CA VAL A 35 6.36 0.17 7.10
C VAL A 35 5.42 0.72 6.03
N VAL A 36 5.94 1.51 5.10
CA VAL A 36 5.18 2.07 3.97
C VAL A 36 5.51 1.30 2.71
N GLY A 37 4.50 0.69 2.09
CA GLY A 37 4.59 -0.04 0.83
C GLY A 37 4.76 -1.55 1.03
N ALA A 38 3.95 -2.33 0.31
CA ALA A 38 3.96 -3.80 0.35
C ALA A 38 4.63 -4.44 -0.88
N GLY A 39 5.69 -3.81 -1.39
CA GLY A 39 6.57 -4.42 -2.39
C GLY A 39 7.56 -5.41 -1.76
N PHE A 40 8.56 -5.84 -2.54
CA PHE A 40 9.60 -6.77 -2.08
C PHE A 40 10.26 -6.36 -0.76
N ALA A 41 10.75 -5.11 -0.68
CA ALA A 41 11.45 -4.61 0.50
C ALA A 41 10.54 -4.52 1.73
N GLY A 42 9.32 -3.96 1.57
CA GLY A 42 8.39 -3.78 2.68
C GLY A 42 7.89 -5.10 3.26
N VAL A 43 7.52 -6.06 2.41
CA VAL A 43 7.04 -7.36 2.88
C VAL A 43 8.16 -8.18 3.52
N GLU A 44 9.37 -8.17 2.95
CA GLU A 44 10.50 -8.87 3.59
C GLU A 44 10.90 -8.21 4.91
N CYS A 45 10.83 -6.87 5.00
CA CYS A 45 11.05 -6.14 6.25
C CYS A 45 10.06 -6.61 7.33
N VAL A 46 8.76 -6.57 7.04
CA VAL A 46 7.71 -7.03 7.96
C VAL A 46 7.94 -8.50 8.37
N ARG A 47 8.21 -9.38 7.40
CA ARG A 47 8.48 -10.81 7.67
C ARG A 47 9.71 -11.02 8.55
N ARG A 48 10.75 -10.21 8.41
CA ARG A 48 11.95 -10.29 9.27
C ARG A 48 11.67 -9.76 10.67
N LEU A 49 10.94 -8.66 10.79
CA LEU A 49 10.54 -8.10 12.08
C LEU A 49 9.68 -9.09 12.86
N GLU A 50 8.69 -9.72 12.23
CA GLU A 50 7.86 -10.71 12.90
C GLU A 50 8.63 -11.98 13.33
N ARG A 51 9.64 -12.40 12.56
CA ARG A 51 10.50 -13.55 12.93
C ARG A 51 11.45 -13.22 14.08
N ARG A 52 11.91 -11.98 14.19
CA ARG A 52 12.93 -11.56 15.16
C ARG A 52 12.36 -11.03 16.46
N LEU A 53 11.16 -10.43 16.40
CA LEU A 53 10.54 -9.78 17.55
C LEU A 53 9.35 -10.61 18.03
N SER A 54 9.25 -10.78 19.33
CA SER A 54 8.09 -11.33 20.02
C SER A 54 6.90 -10.35 20.01
N PRO A 55 5.65 -10.83 20.19
CA PRO A 55 4.42 -10.01 20.25
C PRO A 55 4.47 -8.79 21.17
N ASN A 56 5.28 -8.83 22.22
CA ASN A 56 5.34 -7.82 23.25
C ASN A 56 6.48 -6.80 23.06
N GLU A 57 7.39 -7.03 22.09
CA GLU A 57 8.55 -6.15 21.88
C GLU A 57 8.28 -4.96 20.95
N ALA A 58 7.33 -5.08 20.02
CA ALA A 58 6.99 -4.00 19.09
C ALA A 58 5.62 -4.20 18.45
N GLU A 59 4.99 -3.09 18.07
CA GLU A 59 3.82 -3.03 17.21
C GLU A 59 4.26 -2.77 15.77
N ILE A 60 3.84 -3.61 14.83
CA ILE A 60 4.22 -3.51 13.42
C ILE A 60 2.98 -3.13 12.61
N THR A 61 3.07 -2.02 11.89
CA THR A 61 2.01 -1.53 11.00
C THR A 61 2.53 -1.45 9.57
N LEU A 62 1.76 -1.97 8.60
CA LEU A 62 2.04 -1.90 7.17
C LEU A 62 0.98 -1.04 6.46
N VAL A 63 1.38 0.04 5.81
CA VAL A 63 0.52 0.88 4.98
C VAL A 63 0.70 0.49 3.52
N THR A 64 -0.39 0.13 2.85
CA THR A 64 -0.36 -0.25 1.43
C THR A 64 -1.73 -0.06 0.78
N PRO A 65 -1.79 0.42 -0.48
CA PRO A 65 -3.06 0.56 -1.19
C PRO A 65 -3.63 -0.79 -1.65
N PHE A 66 -2.80 -1.84 -1.71
CA PHE A 66 -3.19 -3.17 -2.19
C PHE A 66 -3.17 -4.21 -1.09
N SER A 67 -4.07 -5.20 -1.17
CA SER A 67 -4.17 -6.33 -0.23
C SER A 67 -3.20 -7.48 -0.55
N TYR A 68 -2.34 -7.32 -1.57
CA TYR A 68 -1.40 -8.32 -2.05
C TYR A 68 -0.02 -7.69 -2.30
N GLN A 69 1.01 -8.51 -2.21
CA GLN A 69 2.32 -8.25 -2.80
C GLN A 69 2.31 -8.72 -4.25
N LEU A 70 2.72 -7.86 -5.17
CA LEU A 70 2.90 -8.22 -6.57
C LEU A 70 4.29 -8.81 -6.80
N TYR A 71 4.38 -9.99 -7.42
CA TYR A 71 5.65 -10.54 -7.89
C TYR A 71 5.95 -10.02 -9.30
N LEU A 72 6.46 -8.78 -9.36
CA LEU A 72 6.73 -8.04 -10.61
C LEU A 72 7.53 -8.82 -11.67
N PRO A 73 8.51 -9.69 -11.35
CA PRO A 73 9.27 -10.39 -12.38
C PRO A 73 8.41 -11.24 -13.34
N LEU A 74 7.23 -11.69 -12.91
CA LEU A 74 6.33 -12.51 -13.73
C LEU A 74 5.21 -11.72 -14.41
N LEU A 75 5.22 -10.38 -14.35
CA LEU A 75 4.25 -9.54 -15.04
C LEU A 75 4.20 -9.81 -16.57
N PRO A 76 5.35 -9.96 -17.27
CA PRO A 76 5.36 -10.27 -18.70
C PRO A 76 4.59 -11.55 -19.06
N HIS A 77 4.59 -12.55 -18.17
CA HIS A 77 3.86 -13.80 -18.38
C HIS A 77 2.35 -13.61 -18.25
N VAL A 78 1.90 -12.65 -17.44
CA VAL A 78 0.48 -12.27 -17.37
C VAL A 78 0.08 -11.52 -18.64
N ALA A 79 0.93 -10.60 -19.10
CA ALA A 79 0.69 -9.85 -20.34
C ALA A 79 0.64 -10.74 -21.58
N ALA A 80 1.39 -11.83 -21.61
CA ALA A 80 1.33 -12.85 -22.66
C ALA A 80 0.25 -13.92 -22.43
N GLY A 81 -0.55 -13.84 -21.37
CA GLY A 81 -1.61 -14.81 -21.07
C GLY A 81 -1.12 -16.18 -20.58
N VAL A 82 0.18 -16.36 -20.34
CA VAL A 82 0.78 -17.60 -19.79
C VAL A 82 0.39 -17.82 -18.34
N LEU A 83 0.24 -16.73 -17.57
CA LEU A 83 -0.17 -16.77 -16.17
C LEU A 83 -1.43 -15.93 -15.92
N THR A 84 -2.23 -16.36 -14.95
CA THR A 84 -3.33 -15.54 -14.45
C THR A 84 -2.80 -14.45 -13.50
N PRO A 85 -3.42 -13.25 -13.44
CA PRO A 85 -3.04 -12.19 -12.50
C PRO A 85 -2.94 -12.67 -11.04
N GLN A 86 -3.84 -13.57 -10.62
CA GLN A 86 -3.92 -14.11 -9.26
C GLN A 86 -2.71 -14.97 -8.90
N SER A 87 -2.10 -15.64 -9.89
CA SER A 87 -0.91 -16.49 -9.69
C SER A 87 0.30 -15.70 -9.18
N ILE A 88 0.36 -14.39 -9.43
CA ILE A 88 1.48 -13.52 -9.06
C ILE A 88 1.10 -12.45 -8.01
N ALA A 89 -0.15 -12.49 -7.52
CA ALA A 89 -0.69 -11.59 -6.49
C ALA A 89 -0.74 -12.30 -5.12
N LEU A 90 0.34 -12.17 -4.35
CA LEU A 90 0.49 -12.84 -3.07
C LEU A 90 -0.27 -12.09 -1.96
N SER A 91 -1.44 -12.59 -1.56
CA SER A 91 -2.23 -12.03 -0.45
C SER A 91 -1.39 -11.76 0.80
N LEU A 92 -1.48 -10.53 1.32
CA LEU A 92 -0.85 -10.10 2.57
C LEU A 92 -1.59 -10.62 3.81
N ARG A 93 -2.81 -11.15 3.64
CA ARG A 93 -3.70 -11.59 4.73
C ARG A 93 -3.78 -13.11 4.88
N ARG A 94 -3.03 -13.87 4.06
CA ARG A 94 -3.23 -15.32 3.90
C ARG A 94 -2.84 -16.18 5.12
N SER A 95 -2.20 -15.61 6.14
CA SER A 95 -1.86 -16.35 7.38
C SER A 95 -2.44 -15.64 8.60
N SER A 96 -3.23 -16.37 9.40
CA SER A 96 -3.68 -15.94 10.73
C SER A 96 -2.52 -15.77 11.73
N LYS A 97 -1.29 -16.16 11.36
CA LYS A 97 -0.07 -15.98 12.16
C LYS A 97 0.51 -14.58 12.05
N TYR A 98 0.12 -13.80 11.04
CA TYR A 98 0.64 -12.44 10.85
C TYR A 98 -0.03 -11.50 11.86
N ARG A 99 0.76 -10.96 12.79
CA ARG A 99 0.32 -10.00 13.82
C ARG A 99 0.43 -8.54 13.36
N THR A 100 0.99 -8.33 12.18
CA THR A 100 1.13 -7.00 11.56
C THR A 100 -0.24 -6.39 11.27
N ARG A 101 -0.46 -5.16 11.77
CA ARG A 101 -1.63 -4.36 11.43
C ARG A 101 -1.48 -3.82 10.02
N ILE A 102 -2.41 -4.15 9.12
CA ILE A 102 -2.41 -3.63 7.75
C ILE A 102 -3.42 -2.48 7.65
N ILE A 103 -2.95 -1.30 7.23
CA ILE A 103 -3.78 -0.15 6.90
C ILE A 103 -3.93 -0.08 5.37
N PRO A 104 -5.12 -0.36 4.81
CA PRO A 104 -5.41 -0.16 3.40
C PRO A 104 -5.43 1.34 3.08
N GLY A 105 -4.47 1.81 2.30
CA GLY A 105 -4.31 3.23 1.99
C GLY A 105 -2.92 3.60 1.49
N GLY A 106 -2.73 4.86 1.15
CA GLY A 106 -1.46 5.42 0.72
C GLY A 106 -0.91 6.42 1.74
N ALA A 107 0.39 6.34 2.02
CA ALA A 107 1.08 7.43 2.71
C ALA A 107 1.19 8.64 1.76
N ILE A 108 0.74 9.81 2.22
CA ILE A 108 0.73 11.06 1.46
C ILE A 108 1.64 12.14 2.07
N GLY A 109 2.23 11.87 3.23
CA GLY A 109 3.18 12.76 3.88
C GLY A 109 3.84 12.12 5.10
N VAL A 110 4.99 12.63 5.49
CA VAL A 110 5.71 12.21 6.70
C VAL A 110 6.20 13.46 7.43
N ASP A 111 5.75 13.64 8.67
CA ASP A 111 6.29 14.64 9.59
C ASP A 111 7.31 13.98 10.52
N LEU A 112 8.58 14.27 10.26
CA LEU A 112 9.70 13.73 11.03
C LEU A 112 9.82 14.32 12.44
N LYS A 113 9.33 15.54 12.66
CA LYS A 113 9.36 16.21 13.97
C LYS A 113 8.27 15.65 14.88
N ALA A 114 7.05 15.57 14.38
CA ALA A 114 5.92 14.99 15.10
C ALA A 114 5.98 13.45 15.15
N LYS A 115 6.84 12.83 14.33
CA LYS A 115 6.92 11.37 14.10
C LYS A 115 5.59 10.76 13.70
N VAL A 116 4.98 11.36 12.67
CA VAL A 116 3.66 10.97 12.14
C VAL A 116 3.75 10.75 10.64
N CYS A 117 3.18 9.65 10.17
CA CYS A 117 2.91 9.43 8.76
C CYS A 117 1.44 9.79 8.47
N VAL A 118 1.22 10.66 7.50
CA VAL A 118 -0.12 11.03 7.04
C VAL A 118 -0.57 10.01 6.02
N VAL A 119 -1.62 9.26 6.35
CA VAL A 119 -2.16 8.18 5.51
C VAL A 119 -3.54 8.58 5.02
N ARG A 120 -3.76 8.52 3.70
CA ARG A 120 -5.10 8.51 3.12
C ARG A 120 -5.57 7.06 3.03
N THR A 121 -6.58 6.69 3.80
CA THR A 121 -7.14 5.33 3.79
C THR A 121 -7.89 5.06 2.49
N ILE A 122 -8.25 3.79 2.27
CA ILE A 122 -9.12 3.38 1.15
C ILE A 122 -10.54 4.00 1.21
N THR A 123 -10.92 4.59 2.35
CA THR A 123 -12.18 5.30 2.55
C THR A 123 -12.03 6.83 2.48
N ASP A 124 -10.93 7.32 1.89
CA ASP A 124 -10.56 8.73 1.77
C ASP A 124 -10.39 9.51 3.08
N ARG A 125 -10.36 8.81 4.22
CA ARG A 125 -10.07 9.44 5.51
C ARG A 125 -8.57 9.72 5.61
N ILE A 126 -8.24 10.91 6.12
CA ILE A 126 -6.88 11.28 6.47
C ILE A 126 -6.63 10.88 7.93
N VAL A 127 -5.61 10.05 8.13
CA VAL A 127 -5.23 9.54 9.45
C VAL A 127 -3.75 9.84 9.69
N ASN A 128 -3.47 10.35 10.88
CA ASN A 128 -2.12 10.52 11.38
C ASN A 128 -1.70 9.23 12.08
N GLU A 129 -0.84 8.43 11.45
CA GLU A 129 -0.31 7.19 12.01
C GLU A 129 1.05 7.49 12.69
N PRO A 130 1.10 7.51 14.03
CA PRO A 130 2.31 7.82 14.76
C PRO A 130 3.28 6.64 14.71
N TYR A 131 4.58 6.93 14.71
CA TYR A 131 5.62 5.91 14.66
C TYR A 131 6.79 6.27 15.58
N ASP A 132 7.53 5.25 16.01
CA ASP A 132 8.83 5.45 16.65
C ASP A 132 9.96 5.17 15.65
N TYR A 133 9.73 4.21 14.74
CA TYR A 133 10.56 3.90 13.58
C TYR A 133 9.70 3.82 12.32
N ILE A 134 10.21 4.38 11.21
CA ILE A 134 9.55 4.32 9.90
C ILE A 134 10.48 3.70 8.86
N VAL A 135 9.93 2.79 8.05
CA VAL A 135 10.60 2.17 6.90
C VAL A 135 9.85 2.59 5.65
N LEU A 136 10.50 3.38 4.80
CA LEU A 136 9.93 3.83 3.54
C LEU A 136 10.33 2.87 2.42
N ALA A 137 9.37 2.06 1.98
CA ALA A 137 9.50 1.14 0.85
C ALA A 137 8.35 1.29 -0.17
N PRO A 138 7.99 2.52 -0.60
CA PRO A 138 6.82 2.76 -1.47
C PRO A 138 7.00 2.20 -2.89
N GLY A 139 8.21 1.79 -3.27
CA GLY A 139 8.55 1.36 -4.62
C GLY A 139 8.83 2.55 -5.53
N SER A 140 8.55 2.38 -6.82
CA SER A 140 8.72 3.41 -7.84
C SER A 140 7.50 3.43 -8.76
N ILE A 141 7.35 4.49 -9.55
CA ILE A 141 6.33 4.60 -10.60
C ILE A 141 6.97 4.50 -11.98
N THR A 142 6.17 4.34 -13.04
CA THR A 142 6.67 4.42 -14.42
C THR A 142 7.01 5.88 -14.70
N ARG A 143 8.23 6.15 -15.13
CA ARG A 143 8.63 7.50 -15.55
C ARG A 143 8.16 7.71 -16.98
N THR A 144 7.27 8.68 -17.19
CA THR A 144 6.92 9.16 -18.52
C THR A 144 7.89 10.28 -18.91
N PHE A 145 8.29 10.29 -20.18
CA PHE A 145 9.07 11.38 -20.77
C PHE A 145 8.11 12.32 -21.48
N ASP A 146 8.54 13.56 -21.71
CA ASP A 146 7.78 14.56 -22.48
C ASP A 146 7.88 14.24 -23.98
N ILE A 147 7.29 13.09 -24.35
CA ILE A 147 7.20 12.59 -25.71
C ILE A 147 5.73 12.72 -26.10
N PRO A 148 5.39 13.57 -27.08
CA PRO A 148 4.01 13.77 -27.51
C PRO A 148 3.32 12.45 -27.86
N GLY A 149 2.11 12.24 -27.31
CA GLY A 149 1.31 11.04 -27.53
C GLY A 149 1.71 9.80 -26.71
N LEU A 150 2.83 9.83 -25.96
CA LEU A 150 3.27 8.65 -25.18
C LEU A 150 2.23 8.26 -24.12
N THR A 151 1.70 9.22 -23.37
CA THR A 151 0.71 8.94 -22.32
C THR A 151 -0.65 8.52 -22.86
N ASP A 152 -0.93 8.85 -24.12
CA ASP A 152 -2.23 8.63 -24.75
C ASP A 152 -2.27 7.29 -25.50
N HIS A 153 -1.11 6.81 -25.96
CA HIS A 153 -1.01 5.63 -26.82
C HIS A 153 -0.13 4.50 -26.27
N ALA A 154 0.73 4.75 -25.28
CA ALA A 154 1.57 3.71 -24.70
C ALA A 154 1.01 3.19 -23.36
N PHE A 155 1.25 1.91 -23.12
CA PHE A 155 0.82 1.23 -21.90
C PHE A 155 2.03 0.89 -21.04
N GLY A 156 1.91 1.09 -19.73
CA GLY A 156 2.93 0.68 -18.78
C GLY A 156 3.00 -0.84 -18.62
N MET A 157 4.01 -1.31 -17.89
CA MET A 157 4.17 -2.73 -17.52
C MET A 157 4.62 -2.84 -16.07
N LYS A 158 3.80 -2.32 -15.14
CA LYS A 158 4.16 -2.19 -13.73
C LYS A 158 3.10 -2.70 -12.76
N THR A 159 1.85 -2.80 -13.20
CA THR A 159 0.70 -3.21 -12.43
C THR A 159 -0.01 -4.39 -13.09
N LEU A 160 -0.81 -5.13 -12.30
CA LEU A 160 -1.65 -6.21 -12.84
C LEU A 160 -2.67 -5.70 -13.87
N ALA A 161 -3.22 -4.50 -13.65
CA ALA A 161 -4.20 -3.90 -14.55
C ALA A 161 -3.57 -3.61 -15.92
N GLU A 162 -2.37 -3.03 -15.93
CA GLU A 162 -1.61 -2.78 -17.17
C GLU A 162 -1.29 -4.09 -17.91
N ALA A 163 -0.80 -5.12 -17.20
CA ALA A 163 -0.47 -6.39 -17.85
C ALA A 163 -1.71 -7.10 -18.41
N ALA A 164 -2.83 -7.11 -17.68
CA ALA A 164 -4.09 -7.64 -18.17
C ALA A 164 -4.61 -6.86 -19.39
N TYR A 165 -4.51 -5.54 -19.35
CA TYR A 165 -4.86 -4.69 -20.48
C TYR A 165 -4.03 -5.03 -21.72
N ILE A 166 -2.71 -5.16 -21.58
CA ILE A 166 -1.82 -5.49 -22.72
C ILE A 166 -2.22 -6.82 -23.35
N ARG A 167 -2.50 -7.84 -22.54
CA ARG A 167 -2.97 -9.14 -23.03
C ARG A 167 -4.25 -8.99 -23.86
N ASP A 168 -5.24 -8.33 -23.30
CA ASP A 168 -6.56 -8.18 -23.95
C ASP A 168 -6.44 -7.30 -25.22
N HIS A 169 -5.56 -6.30 -25.20
CA HIS A 169 -5.25 -5.46 -26.35
C HIS A 169 -4.59 -6.27 -27.48
N VAL A 170 -3.59 -7.08 -27.18
CA VAL A 170 -2.91 -7.95 -28.17
C VAL A 170 -3.92 -8.89 -28.82
N ILE A 171 -4.73 -9.59 -28.03
CA ILE A 171 -5.77 -10.50 -28.55
C ILE A 171 -6.74 -9.73 -29.45
N SER A 172 -7.23 -8.56 -29.01
CA SER A 172 -8.14 -7.75 -29.80
C SER A 172 -7.52 -7.28 -31.12
N GLN A 173 -6.23 -6.94 -31.16
CA GLN A 173 -5.57 -6.57 -32.43
C GLN A 173 -5.43 -7.76 -33.37
N LEU A 174 -5.20 -8.97 -32.85
CA LEU A 174 -5.17 -10.20 -33.66
C LEU A 174 -6.55 -10.49 -34.27
N ASP A 175 -7.62 -10.40 -33.48
CA ASP A 175 -9.00 -10.60 -33.96
C ASP A 175 -9.38 -9.57 -35.05
N LEU A 176 -9.00 -8.30 -34.85
CA LEU A 176 -9.23 -7.24 -35.84
C LEU A 176 -8.39 -7.44 -37.11
N ALA A 177 -7.18 -7.95 -37.00
CA ALA A 177 -6.33 -8.26 -38.15
C ALA A 177 -6.92 -9.40 -39.00
N ASP A 178 -7.45 -10.44 -38.35
CA ASP A 178 -8.11 -11.57 -39.01
C ASP A 178 -9.39 -11.13 -39.75
N ALA A 179 -10.18 -10.26 -39.11
CA ALA A 179 -11.42 -9.74 -39.69
C ALA A 179 -11.21 -8.68 -40.79
N SER A 180 -10.03 -8.05 -40.87
CA SER A 180 -9.76 -6.99 -41.85
C SER A 180 -9.57 -7.56 -43.26
N GLU A 181 -10.25 -6.98 -44.26
CA GLU A 181 -10.00 -7.27 -45.68
C GLU A 181 -8.88 -6.40 -46.29
N ASP A 182 -8.54 -5.26 -45.66
CA ASP A 182 -7.46 -4.38 -46.11
C ASP A 182 -6.09 -4.92 -45.66
N PRO A 183 -5.18 -5.26 -46.60
CA PRO A 183 -3.83 -5.71 -46.27
C PRO A 183 -3.00 -4.69 -45.49
N VAL A 184 -3.22 -3.38 -45.69
CA VAL A 184 -2.47 -2.32 -45.00
C VAL A 184 -2.91 -2.23 -43.55
N GLU A 185 -4.21 -2.18 -43.29
CA GLU A 185 -4.74 -2.24 -41.92
C GLU A 185 -4.29 -3.53 -41.22
N ARG A 186 -4.44 -4.69 -41.87
CA ARG A 186 -4.04 -5.98 -41.29
C ARG A 186 -2.57 -5.96 -40.86
N ALA A 187 -1.66 -5.47 -41.71
CA ALA A 187 -0.26 -5.37 -41.38
C ALA A 187 -0.01 -4.44 -40.18
N SER A 188 -0.71 -3.30 -40.11
CA SER A 188 -0.58 -2.35 -39.00
C SER A 188 -1.08 -2.93 -37.67
N ARG A 189 -2.16 -3.72 -37.67
CA ARG A 189 -2.71 -4.36 -36.45
C ARG A 189 -1.76 -5.40 -35.85
N LEU A 190 -0.94 -6.03 -36.69
CA LEU A 190 0.04 -7.05 -36.29
C LEU A 190 1.39 -6.46 -35.84
N GLN A 191 1.53 -5.13 -35.80
CA GLN A 191 2.75 -4.47 -35.38
C GLN A 191 2.69 -4.05 -33.91
N PHE A 192 3.51 -4.68 -33.08
CA PHE A 192 3.67 -4.34 -31.67
C PHE A 192 5.06 -3.77 -31.42
N VAL A 193 5.13 -2.65 -30.70
CA VAL A 193 6.37 -1.95 -30.37
C VAL A 193 6.59 -1.98 -28.87
N VAL A 194 7.73 -2.53 -28.44
CA VAL A 194 8.15 -2.52 -27.03
C VAL A 194 9.29 -1.52 -26.85
N VAL A 195 9.05 -0.47 -26.06
CA VAL A 195 10.04 0.57 -25.80
C VAL A 195 10.82 0.27 -24.52
N GLY A 196 12.13 0.03 -24.67
CA GLY A 196 13.07 -0.16 -23.57
C GLY A 196 13.65 -1.57 -23.50
N GLY A 197 14.96 -1.70 -23.73
CA GLY A 197 15.69 -2.98 -23.70
C GLY A 197 16.13 -3.46 -22.31
N GLY A 198 15.45 -3.00 -21.25
CA GLY A 198 15.67 -3.54 -19.89
C GLY A 198 14.84 -4.81 -19.66
N TYR A 199 15.03 -5.46 -18.50
CA TYR A 199 14.36 -6.72 -18.14
C TYR A 199 12.86 -6.75 -18.49
N ALA A 200 12.10 -5.74 -18.08
CA ALA A 200 10.66 -5.71 -18.31
C ALA A 200 10.30 -5.69 -19.80
N GLY A 201 11.02 -4.90 -20.62
CA GLY A 201 10.74 -4.82 -22.05
C GLY A 201 11.24 -6.04 -22.81
N THR A 202 12.44 -6.55 -22.49
CA THR A 202 12.98 -7.75 -23.15
C THR A 202 12.12 -8.98 -22.87
N GLU A 203 11.70 -9.19 -21.62
CA GLU A 203 10.81 -10.29 -21.24
C GLU A 203 9.42 -10.12 -21.87
N THR A 204 8.87 -8.90 -21.91
CA THR A 204 7.57 -8.66 -22.55
C THR A 204 7.61 -9.01 -24.03
N ALA A 205 8.64 -8.54 -24.76
CA ALA A 205 8.81 -8.84 -26.18
C ALA A 205 8.98 -10.35 -26.40
N ALA A 206 9.81 -11.01 -25.59
CA ALA A 206 10.06 -12.45 -25.71
C ALA A 206 8.82 -13.30 -25.38
N CYS A 207 8.04 -12.93 -24.36
CA CYS A 207 6.83 -13.65 -24.00
C CYS A 207 5.72 -13.49 -25.04
N LEU A 208 5.59 -12.32 -25.67
CA LEU A 208 4.58 -12.05 -26.70
C LEU A 208 4.93 -12.63 -28.08
N GLN A 209 6.18 -12.99 -28.33
CA GLN A 209 6.60 -13.61 -29.58
C GLN A 209 6.21 -15.10 -29.69
N ARG A 210 5.76 -15.71 -28.59
CA ARG A 210 5.40 -17.13 -28.53
C ARG A 210 3.99 -17.40 -29.04
#